data_AF-A0A8X7TM53-F1
#
_entry.id   AF-A0A8X7TM53-F1
#
_cell.length_a   1.000
_cell.length_b   1.000
_cell.length_c   1.000
_cell.angle_alpha   90.00
_cell.angle_beta   90.00
_cell.angle_gamma   90.00
#
_symmetry.space_group_name_H-M   'P 1'
#
loop_
_entity.id
_entity.type
_entity.pdbx_description
1 polymer ?
#
loop_
_entity_poly.entity_id
_entity_poly.type
_entity_poly.pdbx_seq_one_letter_code
_entity_poly.pdbx_strand_id
1 'polypeptide(L)'
;MSNRDKMQILHDGDTNLPTKQHYGKKGANFEWTPSSLYRLLELYDEAVKMNNYRIKDPTSFAKQFMVEKFNEEFGLDINYKFFKEKLDTLKKKYKKYRELLTSTGILVDPITSEIDASDSWWKDREVSTHFLY
;
A
#
# COMPACT_ATOMS: atom_id res chain seq x y z
N MET A 1 14.04 24.12 55.20
CA MET A 1 14.69 23.97 53.87
C MET A 1 13.82 23.02 53.05
N SER A 2 13.32 23.49 51.92
CA SER A 2 12.26 22.85 51.13
C SER A 2 12.83 21.87 50.12
N ASN A 3 12.06 20.85 49.73
CA ASN A 3 12.39 19.80 48.76
C ASN A 3 12.67 20.32 47.32
N ARG A 4 12.75 21.64 47.13
CA ARG A 4 13.04 22.32 45.87
C ARG A 4 14.52 22.35 45.51
N ASP A 5 15.42 22.27 46.50
CA ASP A 5 16.85 22.56 46.28
C ASP A 5 17.70 21.32 45.99
N LYS A 6 17.11 20.12 45.84
CA LYS A 6 17.86 18.85 45.68
C LYS A 6 17.78 18.19 44.30
N MET A 7 16.94 18.66 43.38
CA MET A 7 16.77 18.00 42.07
C MET A 7 17.07 18.93 40.89
N GLN A 8 17.86 19.99 41.12
CA GLN A 8 18.35 20.91 40.08
C GLN A 8 19.76 20.53 39.59
N ILE A 9 20.30 19.37 39.98
CA ILE A 9 21.65 18.95 39.64
C ILE A 9 21.59 17.46 39.29
N LEU A 10 22.15 17.10 38.13
CA LEU A 10 22.23 15.75 37.52
C LEU A 10 21.11 15.44 36.51
N HIS A 11 21.18 15.98 35.28
CA HIS A 11 21.97 15.37 34.20
C HIS A 11 21.65 16.11 32.89
N ASP A 12 22.50 17.07 32.52
CA ASP A 12 22.68 17.43 31.12
C ASP A 12 23.18 16.17 30.40
N GLY A 13 22.48 15.74 29.35
CA GLY A 13 22.79 14.51 28.63
C GLY A 13 21.70 14.16 27.64
N ASP A 14 21.71 14.89 26.52
CA ASP A 14 21.14 14.52 25.23
C ASP A 14 19.71 13.98 25.24
N THR A 15 18.76 14.90 25.11
CA THR A 15 17.44 14.68 24.53
C THR A 15 17.59 14.17 23.09
N ASN A 16 17.97 12.91 22.91
CA ASN A 16 17.70 12.17 21.69
C ASN A 16 16.21 11.78 21.69
N LEU A 17 15.32 12.78 21.54
CA LEU A 17 14.13 12.51 20.75
C LEU A 17 14.65 12.04 19.38
N PRO A 18 14.12 10.95 18.79
CA PRO A 18 14.44 10.63 17.42
C PRO A 18 14.08 11.88 16.61
N THR A 19 15.12 12.57 16.14
CA THR A 19 15.00 13.74 15.29
C THR A 19 14.09 13.29 14.18
N LYS A 20 12.95 13.97 13.98
CA LYS A 20 12.03 13.68 12.88
C LYS A 20 12.89 13.68 11.62
N GLN A 21 13.20 12.48 11.12
CA GLN A 21 13.95 12.35 9.88
C GLN A 21 13.13 13.10 8.85
N HIS A 22 13.78 14.04 8.17
CA HIS A 22 13.15 14.76 7.08
C HIS A 22 12.84 13.72 6.00
N TYR A 23 11.62 13.17 6.02
CA TYR A 23 11.08 12.27 5.01
C TYR A 23 10.95 13.05 3.69
N GLY A 24 12.07 13.19 2.99
CA GLY A 24 12.27 14.23 1.97
C GLY A 24 11.69 13.93 0.59
N LYS A 25 11.11 12.75 0.36
CA LYS A 25 10.54 12.37 -0.93
C LYS A 25 9.02 12.40 -0.88
N LYS A 26 8.42 13.40 -1.55
CA LYS A 26 6.99 13.37 -1.88
C LYS A 26 6.71 12.12 -2.72
N GLY A 27 5.64 11.39 -2.41
CA GLY A 27 5.28 10.12 -3.08
C GLY A 27 5.11 10.18 -4.61
N ALA A 28 5.10 11.37 -5.21
CA ALA A 28 4.97 11.57 -6.66
C ALA A 28 6.06 10.86 -7.47
N ASN A 29 7.28 10.73 -6.93
CA ASN A 29 8.40 10.06 -7.60
C ASN A 29 8.66 8.64 -7.05
N PHE A 30 7.72 8.11 -6.26
CA PHE A 30 7.88 6.77 -5.69
C PHE A 30 7.60 5.69 -6.74
N GLU A 31 8.62 4.88 -7.01
CA GLU A 31 8.50 3.73 -7.91
C GLU A 31 7.94 2.52 -7.16
N TRP A 32 6.80 2.01 -7.62
CA TRP A 32 6.17 0.84 -7.04
C TRP A 32 6.85 -0.45 -7.52
N THR A 33 7.80 -0.95 -6.74
CA THR A 33 8.41 -2.26 -6.93
C THR A 33 7.52 -3.39 -6.39
N PRO A 34 7.70 -4.66 -6.81
CA PRO A 34 6.99 -5.79 -6.22
C PRO A 34 7.08 -5.83 -4.69
N SER A 35 8.27 -5.60 -4.12
CA SER A 35 8.47 -5.56 -2.67
C SER A 35 7.62 -4.49 -1.97
N SER A 36 7.57 -3.27 -2.53
CA SER A 36 6.74 -2.19 -1.97
C SER A 36 5.23 -2.49 -2.07
N LEU A 37 4.81 -3.20 -3.13
CA LEU A 37 3.45 -3.65 -3.30
C LEU A 37 3.07 -4.73 -2.28
N TYR A 38 3.93 -5.73 -2.09
CA TYR A 38 3.71 -6.76 -1.07
C TYR A 38 3.63 -6.16 0.32
N ARG A 39 4.53 -5.22 0.64
CA ARG A 39 4.51 -4.55 1.94
C ARG A 39 3.24 -3.75 2.17
N LEU A 40 2.74 -3.04 1.14
CA LEU A 40 1.44 -2.37 1.21
C LEU A 40 0.29 -3.35 1.51
N LEU A 41 0.26 -4.49 0.82
CA LEU A 41 -0.80 -5.49 0.99
C LEU A 41 -0.75 -6.14 2.38
N GLU A 42 0.45 -6.42 2.89
CA GLU A 42 0.67 -6.94 4.24
C GLU A 42 0.17 -5.95 5.31
N LEU A 43 0.59 -4.68 5.22
CA LEU A 43 0.12 -3.64 6.14
C LEU A 43 -1.39 -3.42 6.06
N TYR A 44 -2.00 -3.59 4.89
CA TYR A 44 -3.45 -3.50 4.73
C TYR A 44 -4.15 -4.67 5.44
N ASP A 45 -3.62 -5.89 5.34
CA ASP A 45 -4.14 -7.06 6.05
C ASP A 45 -4.01 -6.91 7.57
N GLU A 46 -2.86 -6.43 8.06
CA GLU A 46 -2.67 -6.07 9.48
C GLU A 46 -3.67 -5.01 9.93
N ALA A 47 -3.86 -3.95 9.14
CA ALA A 47 -4.80 -2.87 9.44
C ALA A 47 -6.26 -3.35 9.49
N VAL A 48 -6.64 -4.31 8.65
CA VAL A 48 -7.97 -4.95 8.71
C VAL A 48 -8.10 -5.85 9.93
N LYS A 49 -7.04 -6.58 10.34
CA LYS A 49 -7.03 -7.40 11.57
C LYS A 49 -7.12 -6.56 12.85
N MET A 50 -6.58 -5.34 12.83
CA MET A 50 -6.72 -4.38 13.94
C MET A 50 -8.15 -3.89 14.11
N ASN A 51 -8.96 -3.95 13.05
CA ASN A 51 -10.39 -3.80 13.18
C ASN A 51 -10.99 -5.14 13.63
N ASN A 52 -12.04 -5.09 14.45
CA ASN A 52 -12.91 -6.25 14.57
C ASN A 52 -13.48 -6.55 13.16
N TYR A 53 -13.29 -7.77 12.62
CA TYR A 53 -13.53 -8.23 11.23
C TYR A 53 -14.87 -7.82 10.58
N ARG A 54 -15.80 -7.27 11.35
CA ARG A 54 -17.04 -6.65 10.89
C ARG A 54 -16.83 -5.42 10.00
N ILE A 55 -15.70 -4.72 10.11
CA ILE A 55 -15.42 -3.51 9.33
C ILE A 55 -14.48 -3.83 8.17
N LYS A 56 -14.99 -3.74 6.93
CA LYS A 56 -14.26 -4.07 5.69
C LYS A 56 -13.12 -3.11 5.35
N ASP A 57 -13.16 -1.90 5.89
CA ASP A 57 -12.17 -0.85 5.63
C ASP A 57 -11.39 -0.50 6.91
N PRO A 58 -10.07 -0.25 6.82
CA PRO A 58 -9.27 0.19 7.96
C PRO A 58 -9.89 1.38 8.68
N THR A 59 -9.94 1.33 10.02
CA THR A 59 -10.31 2.49 10.84
C THR A 59 -9.30 3.61 10.66
N SER A 60 -9.65 4.85 11.05
CA SER A 60 -8.71 5.98 10.95
C SER A 60 -7.37 5.71 11.65
N PHE A 61 -7.40 5.01 12.78
CA PHE A 61 -6.21 4.57 13.50
C PHE A 61 -5.38 3.57 12.67
N ALA A 62 -6.01 2.53 12.14
CA ALA A 62 -5.33 1.55 11.30
C ALA A 62 -4.74 2.16 10.02
N LYS A 63 -5.40 3.18 9.44
CA LYS A 63 -4.86 3.96 8.31
C LYS A 63 -3.62 4.76 8.68
N GLN A 64 -3.58 5.36 9.87
CA GLN A 64 -2.41 6.08 10.38
C GLN A 64 -1.24 5.11 10.61
N PHE A 65 -1.51 3.95 11.24
CA PHE A 65 -0.53 2.89 11.41
C PHE A 65 0.14 2.48 10.09
N MET A 66 -0.66 2.25 9.03
CA MET A 66 -0.13 1.92 7.71
C MET A 66 0.79 3.03 7.16
N VAL A 67 0.37 4.29 7.27
CA VAL A 67 1.13 5.45 6.78
C VAL A 67 2.45 5.57 7.52
N GLU A 68 2.43 5.51 8.84
CA GLU A 68 3.62 5.64 9.67
C GLU A 68 4.63 4.54 9.35
N LYS A 69 4.19 3.28 9.32
CA LYS A 69 5.08 2.14 9.05
C LYS A 69 5.69 2.18 7.66
N PHE A 70 4.88 2.48 6.65
CA PHE A 70 5.38 2.51 5.28
C PHE A 70 6.29 3.73 5.04
N ASN A 71 5.99 4.87 5.64
CA ASN A 71 6.83 6.07 5.55
C ASN A 71 8.18 5.87 6.24
N GLU A 72 8.17 5.27 7.43
CA GLU A 72 9.37 4.90 8.18
C GLU A 72 10.26 3.95 7.37
N GLU A 73 9.67 2.90 6.77
CA GLU A 73 10.41 1.86 6.05
C GLU A 73 11.00 2.34 4.71
N PHE A 74 10.26 3.16 3.95
CA PHE A 74 10.67 3.62 2.62
C PHE A 74 11.22 5.07 2.60
N GLY A 75 11.31 5.73 3.75
CA GLY A 75 11.78 7.11 3.86
C GLY A 75 10.88 8.12 3.12
N LEU A 76 9.56 7.92 3.20
CA LEU A 76 8.56 8.69 2.44
C LEU A 76 7.75 9.64 3.34
N ASP A 77 7.19 10.68 2.73
CA ASP A 77 6.17 11.52 3.36
C ASP A 77 4.90 11.49 2.51
N ILE A 78 4.11 10.43 2.68
CA ILE A 78 2.84 10.22 1.99
C ILE A 78 1.69 10.10 2.98
N ASN A 79 0.48 10.33 2.49
CA ASN A 79 -0.75 10.16 3.25
C ASN A 79 -1.54 8.94 2.74
N TYR A 80 -2.62 8.58 3.45
CA TYR A 80 -3.43 7.42 3.09
C TYR A 80 -4.06 7.51 1.68
N LYS A 81 -4.28 8.71 1.13
CA LYS A 81 -4.83 8.87 -0.23
C LYS A 81 -3.92 8.20 -1.27
N PHE A 82 -2.61 8.27 -1.09
CA PHE A 82 -1.63 7.62 -1.96
C PHE A 82 -1.82 6.09 -1.98
N PHE A 83 -2.03 5.47 -0.83
CA PHE A 83 -2.35 4.04 -0.75
C PHE A 83 -3.70 3.72 -1.37
N LYS A 84 -4.72 4.53 -1.10
CA LYS A 84 -6.05 4.32 -1.67
C LYS A 84 -6.02 4.29 -3.20
N GLU A 85 -5.35 5.26 -3.83
CA GLU A 85 -5.21 5.33 -5.29
C GLU A 85 -4.51 4.08 -5.85
N LYS A 86 -3.48 3.60 -5.15
CA LYS A 86 -2.77 2.38 -5.55
C LYS A 86 -3.64 1.12 -5.39
N LEU A 87 -4.31 0.97 -4.24
CA LEU A 87 -5.22 -0.14 -3.96
C LEU A 87 -6.38 -0.19 -4.95
N ASP A 88 -6.96 0.96 -5.29
CA ASP A 88 -8.04 1.05 -6.28
C ASP A 88 -7.55 0.61 -7.67
N THR A 89 -6.33 0.97 -8.04
CA THR A 89 -5.69 0.50 -9.28
C THR A 89 -5.47 -1.01 -9.27
N LEU A 90 -4.99 -1.58 -8.17
CA LEU A 90 -4.81 -3.03 -8.01
C LEU A 90 -6.14 -3.78 -8.10
N LYS A 91 -7.19 -3.29 -7.42
CA LYS A 91 -8.55 -3.85 -7.49
C LYS A 91 -9.10 -3.84 -8.91
N LYS A 92 -8.92 -2.74 -9.66
CA LYS A 92 -9.33 -2.66 -11.07
C LYS A 92 -8.60 -3.68 -11.95
N LYS A 93 -7.28 -3.82 -11.79
CA LYS A 93 -6.47 -4.82 -12.51
C LYS A 93 -6.93 -6.24 -12.18
N TYR A 94 -7.14 -6.54 -10.90
CA TYR A 94 -7.65 -7.84 -10.46
C TYR A 94 -9.04 -8.14 -11.00
N LYS A 95 -9.95 -7.16 -11.02
CA LYS A 95 -11.29 -7.32 -11.61
C LYS A 95 -11.20 -7.72 -13.09
N LYS A 96 -10.39 -6.99 -13.88
CA LYS A 96 -10.15 -7.33 -15.30
C LYS A 96 -9.55 -8.73 -15.45
N TYR A 97 -8.57 -9.08 -14.63
CA TYR A 97 -7.99 -10.42 -14.61
C TYR A 97 -9.07 -11.49 -14.33
N ARG A 98 -9.95 -11.27 -13.35
CA ARG A 98 -11.07 -12.18 -13.04
C ARG A 98 -12.07 -12.30 -14.19
N GLU A 99 -12.37 -11.21 -14.89
CA GLU A 99 -13.20 -11.23 -16.10
C GLU A 99 -12.54 -12.05 -17.22
N LEU A 100 -11.23 -11.89 -17.41
CA LEU A 100 -10.47 -12.69 -18.38
C LEU A 100 -10.54 -14.18 -18.02
N LEU A 101 -10.35 -14.55 -16.75
CA LEU A 101 -10.44 -15.94 -16.29
C LEU A 101 -11.79 -16.62 -16.57
N THR A 102 -12.87 -15.85 -16.73
CA THR A 102 -14.20 -16.39 -17.08
C THR A 102 -14.42 -16.54 -18.59
N SER A 103 -13.46 -16.11 -19.41
CA SER A 103 -13.58 -16.14 -20.87
C SER A 103 -13.26 -17.52 -21.41
N THR A 104 -13.87 -17.88 -22.54
CA THR A 104 -13.59 -19.13 -23.25
C THR A 104 -12.38 -18.98 -24.17
N GLY A 105 -11.66 -20.07 -24.40
CA GLY A 105 -10.52 -20.10 -25.33
C GLY A 105 -9.21 -19.55 -24.76
N ILE A 106 -9.09 -19.47 -23.43
CA ILE A 106 -7.84 -19.17 -22.75
C ILE A 106 -7.30 -20.41 -22.03
N LEU A 107 -5.99 -20.49 -21.94
CA LEU A 107 -5.27 -21.37 -21.03
C LEU A 107 -4.73 -20.50 -19.90
N VAL A 108 -4.75 -21.03 -18.68
CA VAL A 108 -4.22 -20.33 -17.52
C VAL A 108 -3.17 -21.23 -16.92
N ASP A 109 -1.93 -20.75 -16.83
CA ASP A 109 -0.87 -21.46 -16.16
C ASP A 109 -1.22 -21.55 -14.65
N PRO A 110 -1.34 -22.75 -14.08
CA PRO A 110 -1.76 -22.92 -12.69
C PRO A 110 -0.68 -22.50 -11.67
N ILE A 111 0.58 -22.34 -12.10
CA ILE A 111 1.73 -21.99 -11.27
C ILE A 111 2.00 -20.49 -11.33
N THR A 112 2.05 -19.91 -12.53
CA THR A 112 2.35 -18.47 -12.72
C THR A 112 1.09 -17.61 -12.76
N SER A 113 -0.10 -18.22 -12.89
CA SER A 113 -1.36 -17.51 -13.12
C SER A 113 -1.35 -16.65 -14.39
N GLU A 114 -0.46 -16.96 -15.34
CA GLU A 114 -0.40 -16.29 -16.63
C GLU A 114 -1.51 -16.79 -17.55
N ILE A 115 -2.13 -15.87 -18.29
CA ILE A 115 -3.17 -16.19 -19.27
C ILE A 115 -2.48 -16.36 -20.62
N ASP A 116 -2.47 -17.58 -21.12
CA ASP A 116 -2.03 -17.92 -22.46
C ASP A 116 -3.25 -17.99 -23.40
N ALA A 117 -3.19 -17.22 -24.48
CA ALA A 117 -4.23 -17.16 -25.50
C ALA A 117 -3.60 -16.75 -26.82
N SER A 118 -4.21 -17.17 -27.93
CA SER A 118 -3.68 -16.86 -29.26
C SER A 118 -3.72 -15.35 -29.56
N ASP A 119 -2.79 -14.87 -30.39
CA ASP A 119 -2.75 -13.47 -30.82
C ASP A 119 -4.08 -12.98 -31.43
N SER A 120 -4.79 -13.87 -32.14
CA SER A 120 -6.12 -13.56 -32.68
C SER A 120 -7.15 -13.32 -31.58
N TRP A 121 -7.04 -14.04 -30.46
CA TRP A 121 -7.94 -13.90 -29.32
C TRP A 121 -7.71 -12.57 -28.58
N TRP A 122 -6.45 -12.15 -28.43
CA TRP A 122 -6.12 -10.84 -27.83
C TRP A 122 -6.62 -9.69 -28.71
N LYS A 123 -6.40 -9.76 -30.04
CA LYS A 123 -6.80 -8.71 -30.98
C LYS A 123 -8.31 -8.43 -30.96
N ASP A 124 -9.15 -9.47 -30.96
CA ASP A 124 -10.62 -9.34 -30.91
C ASP A 124 -11.10 -8.49 -29.70
N ARG A 125 -10.38 -8.60 -28.58
CA ARG A 125 -10.71 -7.92 -27.31
C ARG A 125 -10.03 -6.56 -27.16
N GLU A 126 -8.92 -6.31 -27.84
CA GLU A 126 -8.33 -4.98 -27.97
C GLU A 126 -9.22 -4.05 -28.81
N VAL A 127 -9.75 -4.54 -29.94
CA VAL A 127 -10.60 -3.76 -30.85
C VAL A 127 -11.95 -3.40 -30.20
N SER A 128 -12.49 -4.28 -29.36
CA SER A 128 -13.75 -4.06 -28.64
C SER A 128 -13.73 -2.88 -27.65
N THR A 129 -12.55 -2.30 -27.37
CA THR A 129 -12.43 -1.10 -26.52
C THR A 129 -12.48 0.23 -27.29
N HIS A 130 -12.46 0.21 -28.63
CA HIS A 130 -12.45 1.41 -29.48
C HIS A 130 -13.82 1.78 -30.10
N PHE A 131 -14.87 1.00 -29.88
CA PHE A 131 -16.21 1.25 -30.45
C PHE A 131 -17.25 1.79 -29.44
N LEU A 132 -16.82 2.35 -28.31
CA LEU A 132 -17.70 3.11 -27.41
C LEU A 132 -17.18 4.54 -27.23
N TYR A 133 -17.27 5.34 -28.28
CA TYR A 133 -17.33 6.81 -28.22
C TYR A 133 -18.24 7.33 -29.33
#